data_AF-A0A7X9X2R9-F1
#
_entry.id   AF-A0A7X9X2R9-F1
#
_cell.length_a   1.000
_cell.length_b   1.000
_cell.length_c   1.000
_cell.angle_alpha   90.00
_cell.angle_beta   90.00
_cell.angle_gamma   90.00
#
_symmetry.space_group_name_H-M   'P 1'
#
loop_
_entity.id
_entity.type
_entity.pdbx_description
1 polymer ?
#
loop_
_entity_poly.entity_id
_entity_poly.type
_entity_poly.pdbx_seq_one_letter_code
_entity_poly.pdbx_strand_id
1 'polypeptide(L)'
;METLGGMRLAQIFNERQNELAGEWVAQQFAIASRRGGASEAQLRSQFAQFVTQICAALSTSERVDFRTPAWDEVRSLLSEVSSQRARLGFTPIETAMFVFSLKEPLFARLREDMASEPTKLIELTWTISTLLDTLGLFTTEVFQTSREQVIVRQQQELLELSTPVVQLWEGILALPLIGTLDSARTQVVMESLLQKIVDTGAAIAIIDITGVPTVDTLVAQHLLKTVAAARLMGADCIISGIRPQIAQTIVHLGVNLSNVITKATLADAFVVALQRTGKSVGGIATRVDAQGAIGAAGAAQNLNPYAGD
;
A
#
# COMPACT_ATOMS: atom_id res chain seq x y z
N MET A 1 16.96 29.08 10.70
CA MET A 1 16.90 30.52 11.03
C MET A 1 17.33 30.59 12.48
N GLU A 2 18.44 31.25 12.79
CA GLU A 2 19.02 31.23 14.13
C GLU A 2 18.37 32.32 15.01
N THR A 3 17.93 31.96 16.21
CA THR A 3 17.35 32.87 17.21
C THR A 3 17.94 32.59 18.60
N LEU A 4 17.77 33.50 19.58
CA LEU A 4 18.41 33.43 20.91
C LEU A 4 17.36 33.26 22.03
N GLY A 5 17.78 32.71 23.16
CA GLY A 5 16.95 32.61 24.37
C GLY A 5 16.38 31.21 24.64
N GLY A 6 17.01 30.16 24.08
CA GLY A 6 16.57 28.77 24.25
C GLY A 6 16.38 28.35 25.71
N MET A 7 17.36 28.62 26.57
CA MET A 7 17.30 28.23 27.99
C MET A 7 16.13 28.90 28.75
N ARG A 8 15.84 30.17 28.46
CA ARG A 8 14.73 30.88 29.11
C ARG A 8 13.38 30.32 28.65
N LEU A 9 13.25 29.97 27.37
CA LEU A 9 12.06 29.28 26.87
C LEU A 9 11.88 27.91 27.53
N ALA A 10 12.95 27.11 27.65
CA ALA A 10 12.90 25.81 28.33
C ALA A 10 12.41 25.95 29.79
N GLN A 11 12.88 26.98 30.50
CA GLN A 11 12.41 27.27 31.85
C GLN A 11 10.90 27.55 31.90
N ILE A 12 10.38 28.42 31.01
CA ILE A 12 8.94 28.73 30.96
C ILE A 12 8.11 27.49 30.63
N PHE A 13 8.55 26.67 29.67
CA PHE A 13 7.88 25.41 29.34
C PHE A 13 7.78 24.48 30.56
N ASN A 14 8.86 24.36 31.34
CA ASN A 14 8.89 23.50 32.54
C ASN A 14 8.02 24.07 33.68
N GLU A 15 8.12 25.38 33.95
CA GLU A 15 7.41 26.03 35.05
C GLU A 15 5.89 26.10 34.81
N ARG A 16 5.48 26.28 33.54
CA ARG A 16 4.07 26.47 33.15
C ARG A 16 3.44 25.22 32.52
N GLN A 17 4.08 24.06 32.62
CA GLN A 17 3.68 22.85 31.89
C GLN A 17 2.21 22.44 32.10
N ASN A 18 1.70 22.53 33.33
CA ASN A 18 0.32 22.13 33.64
C ASN A 18 -0.74 23.01 32.96
N GLU A 19 -0.51 24.32 32.97
CA GLU A 19 -1.40 25.31 32.35
C GLU A 19 -1.37 25.16 30.83
N LEU A 20 -0.15 25.09 30.25
CA LEU A 20 0.05 24.86 28.82
C LEU A 20 -0.60 23.54 28.37
N ALA A 21 -0.46 22.47 29.15
CA ALA A 21 -1.08 21.19 28.85
C ALA A 21 -2.61 21.27 28.85
N GLY A 22 -3.21 21.95 29.83
CA GLY A 22 -4.66 22.09 29.93
C GLY A 22 -5.24 22.79 28.70
N GLU A 23 -4.68 23.94 28.34
CA GLU A 23 -5.15 24.73 27.19
C GLU A 23 -4.89 24.01 25.85
N TRP A 24 -3.72 23.38 25.70
CA TRP A 24 -3.39 22.61 24.50
C TRP A 24 -4.30 21.39 24.32
N VAL A 25 -4.54 20.62 25.39
CA VAL A 25 -5.39 19.42 25.34
C VAL A 25 -6.83 19.80 24.99
N ALA A 26 -7.35 20.90 25.53
CA ALA A 26 -8.69 21.40 25.18
C ALA A 26 -8.81 21.68 23.67
N GLN A 27 -7.80 22.34 23.09
CA GLN A 27 -7.77 22.62 21.64
C GLN A 27 -7.64 21.33 20.80
N GLN A 28 -6.76 20.40 21.20
CA GLN A 28 -6.58 19.14 20.47
C GLN A 28 -7.78 18.21 20.58
N PHE A 29 -8.44 18.19 21.73
CA PHE A 29 -9.66 17.40 21.91
C PHE A 29 -10.75 17.85 20.95
N ALA A 30 -10.95 19.17 20.79
CA ALA A 30 -11.91 19.72 19.82
C ALA A 30 -11.63 19.30 18.36
N ILE A 31 -10.35 19.10 18.01
CA ILE A 31 -9.92 18.58 16.70
C ILE A 31 -10.17 17.06 16.62
N ALA A 32 -9.81 16.31 17.66
CA ALA A 32 -9.84 14.86 17.71
C ALA A 32 -11.25 14.27 17.84
N SER A 33 -12.18 14.92 18.56
CA SER A 33 -13.54 14.41 18.79
C SER A 33 -14.33 14.20 17.50
N ARG A 34 -13.99 14.90 16.42
CA ARG A 34 -14.65 14.77 15.11
C ARG A 34 -14.38 13.43 14.40
N ARG A 35 -13.38 12.65 14.86
CA ARG A 35 -12.95 11.42 14.20
C ARG A 35 -12.80 10.22 15.15
N GLY A 36 -13.53 10.22 16.27
CA GLY A 36 -13.45 9.16 17.30
C GLY A 36 -12.11 9.17 18.05
N GLY A 37 -11.52 10.36 18.22
CA GLY A 37 -10.11 10.55 18.55
C GLY A 37 -9.68 10.25 19.98
N ALA A 38 -8.36 10.37 20.17
CA ALA A 38 -7.57 10.02 21.36
C ALA A 38 -8.19 10.52 22.68
N SER A 39 -8.04 9.72 23.75
CA SER A 39 -8.49 10.09 25.08
C SER A 39 -7.69 11.28 25.63
N GLU A 40 -8.29 12.03 26.56
CA GLU A 40 -7.60 13.15 27.21
C GLU A 40 -6.27 12.72 27.85
N ALA A 41 -6.23 11.52 28.45
CA ALA A 41 -5.01 10.95 29.02
C ALA A 41 -3.93 10.71 27.95
N GLN A 42 -4.30 10.23 26.77
CA GLN A 42 -3.36 10.05 25.65
C GLN A 42 -2.82 11.40 25.15
N LEU A 43 -3.69 12.41 25.01
CA LEU A 43 -3.27 13.76 24.61
C LEU A 43 -2.32 14.38 25.64
N ARG A 44 -2.59 14.23 26.94
CA ARG A 44 -1.69 14.69 28.02
C ARG A 44 -0.34 13.99 27.97
N SER A 45 -0.32 12.69 27.71
CA SER A 45 0.93 11.93 27.55
C SER A 45 1.74 12.42 26.34
N GLN A 46 1.08 12.63 25.19
CA GLN A 46 1.73 13.17 23.98
C GLN A 46 2.30 14.57 24.21
N PHE A 47 1.53 15.43 24.87
CA PHE A 47 1.99 16.77 25.25
C PHE A 47 3.23 16.71 26.14
N ALA A 48 3.22 15.89 27.19
CA ALA A 48 4.34 15.76 28.11
C ALA A 48 5.62 15.26 27.41
N GLN A 49 5.48 14.28 26.52
CA GLN A 49 6.59 13.80 25.68
C GLN A 49 7.13 14.91 24.78
N PHE A 50 6.24 15.65 24.10
CA PHE A 50 6.63 16.74 23.21
C PHE A 50 7.37 17.86 23.93
N VAL A 51 6.83 18.33 25.07
CA VAL A 51 7.47 19.36 25.89
C VAL A 51 8.81 18.88 26.43
N THR A 52 8.92 17.62 26.87
CA THR A 52 10.20 17.05 27.34
C THR A 52 11.28 17.14 26.25
N GLN A 53 10.96 16.77 25.01
CA GLN A 53 11.92 16.81 23.91
C GLN A 53 12.27 18.24 23.49
N ILE A 54 11.29 19.15 23.46
CA ILE A 54 11.54 20.58 23.20
C ILE A 54 12.45 21.17 24.29
N CYS A 55 12.17 20.92 25.56
CA CYS A 55 12.98 21.43 26.68
C CYS A 55 14.41 20.90 26.63
N ALA A 56 14.60 19.61 26.31
CA ALA A 56 15.92 19.01 26.15
C ALA A 56 16.72 19.70 25.03
N ALA A 57 16.10 19.90 23.86
CA ALA A 57 16.74 20.59 22.73
C ALA A 57 17.08 22.06 23.06
N LEU A 58 16.13 22.79 23.67
CA LEU A 58 16.30 24.20 24.05
C LEU A 58 17.33 24.41 25.17
N SER A 59 17.55 23.43 26.04
CA SER A 59 18.53 23.53 27.13
C SER A 59 19.97 23.29 26.68
N THR A 60 20.17 22.80 25.45
CA THR A 60 21.51 22.45 24.92
C THR A 60 22.32 23.69 24.50
N SER A 61 21.66 24.77 24.11
CA SER A 61 22.31 25.99 23.62
C SER A 61 21.39 27.20 23.81
N GLU A 62 21.99 28.39 24.00
CA GLU A 62 21.23 29.64 23.96
C GLU A 62 20.68 29.92 22.55
N ARG A 63 21.34 29.40 21.51
CA ARG A 63 20.89 29.49 20.12
C ARG A 63 19.87 28.40 19.79
N VAL A 64 18.75 28.82 19.23
CA VAL A 64 17.70 27.94 18.70
C VAL A 64 17.91 27.80 17.19
N ASP A 65 18.35 26.62 16.77
CA ASP A 65 18.36 26.23 15.36
C ASP A 65 17.85 24.80 15.23
N PHE A 66 16.63 24.68 14.69
CA PHE A 66 15.95 23.40 14.47
C PHE A 66 16.76 22.45 13.59
N ARG A 67 17.74 22.89 12.79
CA ARG A 67 18.52 21.99 11.92
C ARG A 67 19.62 21.22 12.64
N THR A 68 19.94 21.60 13.87
CA THR A 68 21.05 20.99 14.61
C THR A 68 20.68 19.60 15.16
N PRO A 69 21.66 18.73 15.46
CA PRO A 69 21.41 17.40 16.04
C PRO A 69 20.66 17.41 17.37
N ALA A 70 20.72 18.52 18.13
CA ALA A 70 19.96 18.69 19.37
C ALA A 70 18.43 18.53 19.19
N TRP A 71 17.93 18.65 17.97
CA TRP A 71 16.50 18.56 17.63
C TRP A 71 16.11 17.23 16.96
N ASP A 72 17.01 16.24 16.87
CA ASP A 72 16.73 14.95 16.22
C ASP A 72 15.55 14.22 16.86
N GLU A 73 15.47 14.18 18.20
CA GLU A 73 14.36 13.56 18.91
C GLU A 73 13.04 14.29 18.69
N VAL A 74 13.06 15.63 18.60
CA VAL A 74 11.87 16.44 18.27
C VAL A 74 11.39 16.15 16.85
N ARG A 75 12.31 16.07 15.88
CA ARG A 75 12.00 15.66 14.50
C ARG A 75 11.38 14.28 14.47
N SER A 76 11.99 13.31 15.15
CA SER A 76 11.52 11.92 15.21
C SER A 76 10.08 11.84 15.72
N LEU A 77 9.81 12.49 16.86
CA LEU A 77 8.46 12.55 17.45
C LEU A 77 7.45 13.20 16.49
N LEU A 78 7.78 14.37 15.92
CA LEU A 78 6.89 15.07 15.00
C LEU A 78 6.64 14.28 13.71
N SER A 79 7.65 13.54 13.24
CA SER A 79 7.50 12.65 12.10
C SER A 79 6.53 11.51 12.41
N GLU A 80 6.65 10.88 13.57
CA GLU A 80 5.74 9.82 14.00
C GLU A 80 4.30 10.31 14.11
N VAL A 81 4.08 11.44 14.79
CA VAL A 81 2.76 12.06 14.94
C VAL A 81 2.16 12.39 13.56
N SER A 82 2.95 12.99 12.67
CA SER A 82 2.49 13.39 11.34
C SER A 82 2.12 12.18 10.47
N SER A 83 2.98 11.15 10.43
CA SER A 83 2.71 9.92 9.68
C SER A 83 1.50 9.14 10.25
N GLN A 84 1.33 9.09 11.57
CA GLN A 84 0.16 8.48 12.19
C GLN A 84 -1.13 9.22 11.81
N ARG A 85 -1.13 10.56 11.90
CA ARG A 85 -2.27 11.40 11.51
C ARG A 85 -2.60 11.26 10.02
N ALA A 86 -1.59 11.14 9.15
CA ALA A 86 -1.79 10.88 7.72
C ALA A 86 -2.52 9.55 7.46
N ARG A 87 -2.15 8.47 8.19
CA ARG A 87 -2.81 7.15 8.10
C ARG A 87 -4.24 7.16 8.64
N LEU A 88 -4.49 7.92 9.72
CA LEU A 88 -5.82 8.10 10.31
C LEU A 88 -6.70 9.11 9.55
N GLY A 89 -6.19 9.65 8.43
CA GLY A 89 -6.95 10.50 7.51
C GLY A 89 -7.10 11.95 7.93
N PHE A 90 -6.41 12.42 8.98
CA PHE A 90 -6.38 13.84 9.35
C PHE A 90 -5.90 14.70 8.16
N THR A 91 -6.25 15.97 8.16
CA THR A 91 -5.76 16.94 7.18
C THR A 91 -4.38 17.49 7.58
N PRO A 92 -3.63 18.09 6.63
CA PRO A 92 -2.40 18.80 6.96
C PRO A 92 -2.62 19.91 8.00
N ILE A 93 -3.75 20.63 7.91
CA ILE A 93 -4.11 21.69 8.87
C ILE A 93 -4.32 21.11 10.26
N GLU A 94 -5.13 20.06 10.40
CA GLU A 94 -5.35 19.39 11.69
C GLU A 94 -4.03 18.84 12.26
N THR A 95 -3.11 18.40 11.42
CA THR A 95 -1.77 17.92 11.82
C THR A 95 -0.90 19.07 12.33
N ALA A 96 -0.79 20.16 11.58
CA ALA A 96 0.00 21.33 11.97
C ALA A 96 -0.52 21.98 13.26
N MET A 97 -1.84 21.90 13.50
CA MET A 97 -2.44 22.36 14.75
C MET A 97 -1.92 21.64 15.99
N PHE A 98 -1.30 20.45 15.88
CA PHE A 98 -0.59 19.82 17.00
C PHE A 98 0.47 20.75 17.60
N VAL A 99 1.20 21.47 16.73
CA VAL A 99 2.22 22.43 17.14
C VAL A 99 1.58 23.79 17.39
N PHE A 100 0.74 24.28 16.47
CA PHE A 100 0.25 25.65 16.51
C PHE A 100 -0.70 25.96 17.67
N SER A 101 -1.38 24.96 18.25
CA SER A 101 -2.20 25.18 19.45
C SER A 101 -1.40 25.58 20.69
N LEU A 102 -0.06 25.45 20.66
CA LEU A 102 0.82 25.96 21.72
C LEU A 102 1.02 27.47 21.68
N LYS A 103 0.80 28.14 20.54
CA LYS A 103 1.17 29.56 20.38
C LYS A 103 0.47 30.47 21.38
N GLU A 104 -0.85 30.39 21.47
CA GLU A 104 -1.64 31.25 22.36
C GLU A 104 -1.29 31.02 23.85
N PRO A 105 -1.29 29.77 24.37
CA PRO A 105 -0.90 29.51 25.76
C PRO A 105 0.53 29.98 26.09
N LEU A 106 1.50 29.75 25.20
CA LEU A 106 2.88 30.21 25.41
C LEU A 106 3.00 31.73 25.43
N PHE A 107 2.29 32.42 24.53
CA PHE A 107 2.35 33.87 24.45
C PHE A 107 1.70 34.51 25.67
N ALA A 108 0.62 33.91 26.20
CA ALA A 108 0.01 34.33 27.45
C ALA A 108 1.02 34.23 28.62
N ARG A 109 1.72 33.10 28.75
CA ARG A 109 2.73 32.89 29.79
C ARG A 109 3.96 33.79 29.64
N LEU A 110 4.46 33.97 28.42
CA LEU A 110 5.56 34.90 28.13
C LEU A 110 5.21 36.33 28.56
N ARG A 111 4.00 36.79 28.22
CA ARG A 111 3.52 38.13 28.60
C ARG A 111 3.43 38.30 30.11
N GLU A 112 2.97 37.28 30.83
CA GLU A 112 2.88 37.29 32.30
C GLU A 112 4.27 37.31 32.95
N ASP A 113 5.16 36.40 32.53
CA ASP A 113 6.48 36.20 33.15
C ASP A 113 7.52 37.27 32.76
N MET A 114 7.28 38.03 31.70
CA MET A 114 8.20 39.06 31.18
C MET A 114 7.60 40.46 31.15
N ALA A 115 6.53 40.72 31.91
CA ALA A 115 5.87 42.02 31.94
C ALA A 115 6.82 43.20 32.29
N SER A 116 7.88 42.94 33.07
CA SER A 116 8.89 43.92 33.47
C SER A 116 10.05 44.07 32.46
N GLU A 117 10.15 43.21 31.45
CA GLU A 117 11.28 43.16 30.52
C GLU A 117 10.81 43.19 29.04
N PRO A 118 10.22 44.30 28.57
CA PRO A 118 9.53 44.37 27.28
C PRO A 118 10.41 44.04 26.07
N THR A 119 11.69 44.42 26.10
CA THR A 119 12.64 44.08 25.03
C THR A 119 12.86 42.57 24.94
N LYS A 120 13.12 41.91 26.08
CA LYS A 120 13.31 40.46 26.11
C LYS A 120 12.03 39.70 25.79
N LEU A 121 10.86 40.21 26.19
CA LEU A 121 9.57 39.65 25.79
C LEU A 121 9.44 39.59 24.25
N ILE A 122 9.78 40.67 23.55
CA ILE A 122 9.72 40.72 22.08
C ILE A 122 10.71 39.71 21.47
N GLU A 123 11.94 39.65 21.97
CA GLU A 123 12.97 38.72 21.49
C GLU A 123 12.57 37.25 21.68
N LEU A 124 12.08 36.88 22.87
CA LEU A 124 11.62 35.52 23.13
C LEU A 124 10.36 35.18 22.34
N THR A 125 9.43 36.12 22.19
CA THR A 125 8.21 35.95 21.37
C THR A 125 8.59 35.67 19.91
N TRP A 126 9.53 36.43 19.34
CA TRP A 126 10.04 36.18 18.00
C TRP A 126 10.69 34.80 17.89
N THR A 127 11.52 34.44 18.87
CA THR A 127 12.24 33.17 18.93
C THR A 127 11.27 31.98 18.95
N ILE A 128 10.28 31.99 19.85
CA ILE A 128 9.30 30.90 19.96
C ILE A 128 8.34 30.87 18.76
N SER A 129 7.94 32.03 18.21
CA SER A 129 7.09 32.05 17.01
C SER A 129 7.82 31.40 15.84
N THR A 130 9.07 31.82 15.58
CA THR A 130 9.90 31.26 14.51
C THR A 130 10.11 29.76 14.69
N LEU A 131 10.34 29.32 15.93
CA LEU A 131 10.48 27.90 16.23
C LEU A 131 9.18 27.13 15.95
N LEU A 132 8.04 27.56 16.49
CA LEU A 132 6.76 26.88 16.29
C LEU A 132 6.33 26.88 14.82
N ASP A 133 6.62 27.94 14.07
CA ASP A 133 6.42 28.00 12.61
C ASP A 133 7.26 26.94 11.89
N THR A 134 8.52 26.81 12.26
CA THR A 134 9.41 25.79 11.69
C THR A 134 8.93 24.38 12.02
N LEU A 135 8.55 24.12 13.27
CA LEU A 135 8.02 22.81 13.69
C LEU A 135 6.70 22.48 12.98
N GLY A 136 5.78 23.44 12.88
CA GLY A 136 4.50 23.28 12.19
C GLY A 136 4.67 23.01 10.69
N LEU A 137 5.56 23.74 10.01
CA LEU A 137 5.90 23.49 8.61
C LEU A 137 6.54 22.11 8.43
N PHE A 138 7.45 21.70 9.31
CA PHE A 138 8.04 20.36 9.28
C PHE A 138 6.98 19.26 9.40
N THR A 139 6.00 19.40 10.30
CA THR A 139 4.90 18.41 10.38
C THR A 139 4.10 18.32 9.08
N THR A 140 3.92 19.44 8.38
CA THR A 140 3.19 19.52 7.11
C THR A 140 3.98 18.89 5.96
N GLU A 141 5.30 19.07 5.93
CA GLU A 141 6.20 18.42 4.97
C GLU A 141 6.17 16.90 5.15
N VAL A 142 6.37 16.40 6.38
CA VAL A 142 6.31 14.97 6.67
C VAL A 142 4.93 14.38 6.36
N PHE A 143 3.86 15.14 6.60
CA PHE A 143 2.51 14.70 6.29
C PHE A 143 2.35 14.43 4.79
N GLN A 144 2.83 15.36 3.96
CA GLN A 144 2.76 15.25 2.50
C GLN A 144 3.57 14.06 2.01
N THR A 145 4.82 13.91 2.46
CA THR A 145 5.65 12.76 2.10
C THR A 145 5.02 11.43 2.53
N SER A 146 4.46 11.37 3.74
CA SER A 146 3.81 10.16 4.24
C SER A 146 2.56 9.81 3.44
N ARG A 147 1.77 10.79 3.00
CA ARG A 147 0.60 10.57 2.13
C ARG A 147 1.00 10.09 0.75
N GLU A 148 2.05 10.67 0.18
CA GLU A 148 2.58 10.26 -1.13
C GLU A 148 3.11 8.82 -1.09
N GLN A 149 3.85 8.44 -0.04
CA GLN A 149 4.31 7.08 0.18
C GLN A 149 3.16 6.07 0.28
N VAL A 150 2.05 6.43 0.94
CA VAL A 150 0.85 5.58 0.99
C VAL A 150 0.28 5.36 -0.41
N ILE A 151 0.22 6.40 -1.26
CA ILE A 151 -0.29 6.29 -2.64
C ILE A 151 0.62 5.39 -3.48
N VAL A 152 1.93 5.61 -3.44
CA VAL A 152 2.91 4.80 -4.19
C VAL A 152 2.85 3.33 -3.76
N ARG A 153 2.78 3.07 -2.45
CA ARG A 153 2.65 1.70 -1.94
C ARG A 153 1.36 1.03 -2.40
N GLN A 154 0.23 1.74 -2.34
CA GLN A 154 -1.05 1.21 -2.82
C GLN A 154 -1.01 0.91 -4.33
N GLN A 155 -0.35 1.75 -5.13
CA GLN A 155 -0.15 1.48 -6.56
C GLN A 155 0.71 0.24 -6.79
N GLN A 156 1.78 0.07 -6.02
CA GLN A 156 2.66 -1.10 -6.13
C GLN A 156 1.93 -2.39 -5.71
N GLU A 157 1.17 -2.37 -4.62
CA GLU A 157 0.34 -3.50 -4.19
C GLU A 157 -0.71 -3.86 -5.26
N LEU A 158 -1.33 -2.86 -5.90
CA LEU A 158 -2.23 -3.07 -7.03
C LEU A 158 -1.51 -3.70 -8.23
N LEU A 159 -0.28 -3.28 -8.54
CA LEU A 159 0.52 -3.87 -9.62
C LEU A 159 0.89 -5.32 -9.34
N GLU A 160 1.34 -5.64 -8.12
CA GLU A 160 1.68 -7.01 -7.69
C GLU A 160 0.47 -7.96 -7.72
N LEU A 161 -0.72 -7.44 -7.41
CA LEU A 161 -1.96 -8.21 -7.48
C LEU A 161 -2.52 -8.34 -8.92
N SER A 162 -1.98 -7.60 -9.91
CA SER A 162 -2.67 -7.40 -11.20
C SER A 162 -2.41 -8.44 -12.30
N THR A 163 -1.52 -9.43 -12.09
CA THR A 163 -1.25 -10.51 -13.07
C THR A 163 -0.65 -11.76 -12.40
N PRO A 164 -1.44 -12.57 -11.68
CA PRO A 164 -0.93 -13.82 -11.11
C PRO A 164 -0.59 -14.82 -12.22
N VAL A 165 0.61 -15.41 -12.18
CA VAL A 165 0.93 -16.60 -12.98
C VAL A 165 0.24 -17.79 -12.32
N VAL A 166 -0.74 -18.38 -12.99
CA VAL A 166 -1.57 -19.46 -12.45
C VAL A 166 -1.12 -20.78 -13.04
N GLN A 167 -0.97 -21.81 -12.21
CA GLN A 167 -0.75 -23.17 -12.69
C GLN A 167 -2.09 -23.78 -13.10
N LEU A 168 -2.29 -24.02 -14.39
CA LEU A 168 -3.50 -24.67 -14.89
C LEU A 168 -3.44 -26.19 -14.74
N TRP A 169 -2.25 -26.75 -14.91
CA TRP A 169 -2.00 -28.18 -14.75
C TRP A 169 -0.53 -28.41 -14.41
N GLU A 170 -0.17 -29.63 -14.01
CA GLU A 170 1.25 -30.00 -13.91
C GLU A 170 1.93 -29.85 -15.27
N GLY A 171 2.98 -29.02 -15.33
CA GLY A 171 3.72 -28.69 -16.55
C GLY A 171 3.13 -27.56 -17.39
N ILE A 172 1.99 -26.96 -16.99
CA ILE A 172 1.28 -25.93 -17.76
C ILE A 172 0.94 -24.72 -16.88
N LEU A 173 1.49 -23.56 -17.24
CA LEU A 173 1.19 -22.26 -16.62
C LEU A 173 0.30 -21.40 -17.53
N ALA A 174 -0.45 -20.48 -16.93
CA ALA A 174 -1.17 -19.42 -17.60
C ALA A 174 -0.81 -18.06 -17.00
N LEU A 175 -0.64 -17.09 -17.88
CA LEU A 175 -0.35 -15.70 -17.58
C LEU A 175 -1.43 -14.82 -18.22
N PRO A 176 -2.51 -14.50 -17.49
CA PRO A 176 -3.53 -13.58 -17.97
C PRO A 176 -3.03 -12.13 -17.91
N LEU A 177 -3.12 -11.43 -19.03
CA LEU A 177 -2.80 -10.00 -19.16
C LEU A 177 -4.10 -9.21 -19.28
N ILE A 178 -4.34 -8.29 -18.34
CA ILE A 178 -5.58 -7.50 -18.24
C ILE A 178 -5.25 -6.01 -18.23
N GLY A 179 -5.92 -5.22 -19.06
CA GLY A 179 -5.74 -3.76 -19.10
C GLY A 179 -4.58 -3.32 -19.99
N THR A 180 -4.04 -2.14 -19.72
CA THR A 180 -2.91 -1.59 -20.49
C THR A 180 -1.59 -2.25 -20.05
N LEU A 181 -0.75 -2.57 -21.04
CA LEU A 181 0.59 -3.09 -20.84
C LEU A 181 1.57 -1.92 -21.01
N ASP A 182 2.03 -1.36 -19.89
CA ASP A 182 3.17 -0.44 -19.87
C ASP A 182 4.48 -1.20 -19.62
N SER A 183 5.62 -0.52 -19.81
CA SER A 183 6.94 -1.14 -19.70
C SER A 183 7.24 -1.68 -18.29
N ALA A 184 6.83 -0.96 -17.23
CA ALA A 184 7.10 -1.36 -15.85
C ALA A 184 6.33 -2.63 -15.48
N ARG A 185 5.03 -2.66 -15.77
CA ARG A 185 4.18 -3.82 -15.52
C ARG A 185 4.60 -5.03 -16.34
N THR A 186 4.99 -4.82 -17.60
CA THR A 186 5.39 -5.95 -18.45
C THR A 186 6.70 -6.59 -17.99
N GLN A 187 7.60 -5.82 -17.37
CA GLN A 187 8.79 -6.37 -16.75
C GLN A 187 8.45 -7.25 -15.54
N VAL A 188 7.61 -6.76 -14.62
CA VAL A 188 7.16 -7.52 -13.44
C VAL A 188 6.46 -8.83 -13.85
N VAL A 189 5.59 -8.75 -14.86
CA VAL A 189 4.90 -9.90 -15.47
C VAL A 189 5.88 -10.95 -15.99
N MET A 190 6.90 -10.50 -16.73
CA MET A 190 7.94 -11.38 -17.28
C MET A 190 8.73 -12.04 -16.16
N GLU A 191 9.23 -11.28 -15.18
CA GLU A 191 10.00 -11.81 -14.05
C GLU A 191 9.21 -12.86 -13.26
N SER A 192 7.93 -12.56 -12.96
CA SER A 192 7.02 -13.50 -12.29
C SER A 192 6.82 -14.80 -13.08
N LEU A 193 6.64 -14.70 -14.40
CA LEU A 193 6.51 -15.89 -15.26
C LEU A 193 7.78 -16.73 -15.25
N LEU A 194 8.95 -16.12 -15.44
CA LEU A 194 10.23 -16.83 -15.48
C LEU A 194 10.53 -17.52 -14.15
N GLN A 195 10.28 -16.83 -13.02
CA GLN A 195 10.42 -17.42 -11.69
C GLN A 195 9.49 -18.64 -11.54
N LYS A 196 8.23 -18.51 -11.96
CA LYS A 196 7.26 -19.62 -11.82
C LYS A 196 7.59 -20.81 -12.72
N ILE A 197 8.13 -20.58 -13.91
CA ILE A 197 8.62 -21.64 -14.80
C ILE A 197 9.70 -22.46 -14.08
N VAL A 198 10.67 -21.79 -13.43
CA VAL A 198 11.74 -22.46 -12.68
C VAL A 198 11.17 -23.23 -11.49
N ASP A 199 10.32 -22.61 -10.69
CA ASP A 199 9.76 -23.21 -9.48
C ASP A 199 8.91 -24.46 -9.77
N THR A 200 8.22 -24.47 -10.92
CA THR A 200 7.27 -25.54 -11.27
C THR A 200 7.79 -26.51 -12.32
N GLY A 201 8.94 -26.22 -12.96
CA GLY A 201 9.45 -26.99 -14.10
C GLY A 201 8.49 -27.01 -15.28
N ALA A 202 7.72 -25.94 -15.49
CA ALA A 202 6.68 -25.92 -16.51
C ALA A 202 7.26 -25.97 -17.92
N ALA A 203 6.78 -26.91 -18.74
CA ALA A 203 7.18 -27.03 -20.13
C ALA A 203 6.41 -26.08 -21.07
N ILE A 204 5.22 -25.62 -20.65
CA ILE A 204 4.36 -24.76 -21.45
C ILE A 204 3.83 -23.59 -20.62
N ALA A 205 3.92 -22.38 -21.18
CA ALA A 205 3.30 -21.17 -20.65
C ALA A 205 2.29 -20.60 -21.66
N ILE A 206 1.04 -20.39 -21.21
CA ILE A 206 0.00 -19.77 -22.01
C ILE A 206 -0.11 -18.29 -21.62
N ILE A 207 0.15 -17.39 -22.57
CA ILE A 207 0.04 -15.95 -22.35
C ILE A 207 -1.31 -15.50 -22.91
N ASP A 208 -2.25 -15.16 -22.03
CA ASP A 208 -3.60 -14.78 -22.42
C ASP A 208 -3.76 -13.27 -22.51
N ILE A 209 -3.89 -12.76 -23.73
CA ILE A 209 -4.09 -11.33 -24.00
C ILE A 209 -5.57 -10.97 -24.17
N THR A 210 -6.50 -11.84 -23.75
CA THR A 210 -7.94 -11.57 -23.83
C THR A 210 -8.36 -10.32 -23.03
N GLY A 211 -7.60 -9.90 -22.02
CA GLY A 211 -7.86 -8.67 -21.27
C GLY A 211 -7.19 -7.41 -21.84
N VAL A 212 -6.43 -7.50 -22.93
CA VAL A 212 -5.69 -6.38 -23.53
C VAL A 212 -6.52 -5.75 -24.66
N PRO A 213 -6.93 -4.46 -24.55
CA PRO A 213 -7.85 -3.85 -25.51
C PRO A 213 -7.18 -3.49 -26.85
N THR A 214 -5.91 -3.08 -26.82
CA THR A 214 -5.13 -2.67 -28.00
C THR A 214 -3.71 -3.21 -27.91
N VAL A 215 -3.18 -3.66 -29.05
CA VAL A 215 -1.78 -4.08 -29.18
C VAL A 215 -1.07 -3.07 -30.06
N ASP A 216 -0.06 -2.40 -29.53
CA ASP A 216 0.84 -1.52 -30.29
C ASP A 216 2.20 -2.20 -30.51
N THR A 217 3.13 -1.49 -31.14
CA THR A 217 4.50 -1.98 -31.38
C THR A 217 5.22 -2.35 -30.08
N LEU A 218 5.04 -1.57 -29.01
CA LEU A 218 5.74 -1.74 -27.75
C LEU A 218 5.25 -3.00 -27.02
N VAL A 219 3.93 -3.17 -26.93
CA VAL A 219 3.29 -4.36 -26.35
C VAL A 219 3.71 -5.61 -27.12
N ALA A 220 3.67 -5.57 -28.44
CA ALA A 220 4.08 -6.71 -29.27
C ALA A 220 5.55 -7.09 -29.07
N GLN A 221 6.45 -6.10 -28.98
CA GLN A 221 7.87 -6.32 -28.67
C GLN A 221 8.07 -6.92 -27.28
N HIS A 222 7.35 -6.44 -26.27
CA HIS A 222 7.45 -6.99 -24.94
C HIS A 222 6.94 -8.44 -24.86
N LEU A 223 5.83 -8.77 -25.51
CA LEU A 223 5.34 -10.15 -25.61
C LEU A 223 6.39 -11.07 -26.23
N LEU A 224 7.02 -10.64 -27.33
CA LEU A 224 8.08 -11.40 -27.99
C LEU A 224 9.31 -11.60 -27.09
N LYS A 225 9.72 -10.58 -26.33
CA LYS A 225 10.81 -10.70 -25.35
C LYS A 225 10.46 -11.71 -24.25
N THR A 226 9.25 -11.66 -23.73
CA THR A 226 8.76 -12.62 -22.72
C THR A 226 8.76 -14.04 -23.27
N VAL A 227 8.27 -14.25 -24.50
CA VAL A 227 8.29 -15.57 -25.17
C VAL A 227 9.72 -16.07 -25.37
N ALA A 228 10.63 -15.22 -25.82
CA ALA A 228 12.03 -15.58 -26.02
C ALA A 228 12.72 -15.95 -24.69
N ALA A 229 12.48 -15.18 -23.64
CA ALA A 229 13.02 -15.44 -22.30
C ALA A 229 12.48 -16.75 -21.71
N ALA A 230 11.18 -17.00 -21.80
CA ALA A 230 10.58 -18.26 -21.33
C ALA A 230 11.14 -19.48 -22.08
N ARG A 231 11.37 -19.36 -23.39
CA ARG A 231 12.02 -20.42 -24.18
C ARG A 231 13.46 -20.68 -23.75
N LEU A 232 14.22 -19.66 -23.37
CA LEU A 232 15.57 -19.85 -22.80
C LEU A 232 15.52 -20.60 -21.46
N MET A 233 14.43 -20.46 -20.70
CA MET A 233 14.18 -21.22 -19.47
C MET A 233 13.64 -22.64 -19.72
N GLY A 234 13.48 -23.05 -20.99
CA GLY A 234 13.00 -24.38 -21.36
C GLY A 234 11.48 -24.52 -21.46
N ALA A 235 10.73 -23.42 -21.42
CA ALA A 235 9.27 -23.42 -21.58
C ALA A 235 8.85 -22.88 -22.95
N ASP A 236 8.03 -23.64 -23.68
CA ASP A 236 7.39 -23.16 -24.91
C ASP A 236 6.18 -22.26 -24.59
N CYS A 237 5.98 -21.20 -25.37
CA CYS A 237 4.84 -20.30 -25.17
C CYS A 237 3.73 -20.48 -26.21
N ILE A 238 2.50 -20.33 -25.75
CA ILE A 238 1.29 -20.21 -26.58
C ILE A 238 0.63 -18.87 -26.25
N ILE A 239 0.27 -18.07 -27.26
CA ILE A 239 -0.48 -16.82 -27.05
C ILE A 239 -1.97 -17.08 -27.32
N SER A 240 -2.83 -16.80 -26.34
CA SER A 240 -4.29 -16.85 -26.48
C SER A 240 -4.92 -15.47 -26.49
N GLY A 241 -6.17 -15.36 -26.94
CA GLY A 241 -6.90 -14.09 -26.97
C GLY A 241 -6.67 -13.27 -28.25
N ILE A 242 -6.13 -13.87 -29.30
CA ILE A 242 -5.88 -13.20 -30.59
C ILE A 242 -7.21 -13.04 -31.35
N ARG A 243 -7.85 -11.89 -31.16
CA ARG A 243 -9.05 -11.47 -31.91
C ARG A 243 -8.69 -10.97 -33.31
N PRO A 244 -9.65 -10.94 -34.27
CA PRO A 244 -9.39 -10.47 -35.65
C PRO A 244 -8.72 -9.09 -35.73
N GLN A 245 -9.14 -8.14 -34.89
CA GLN A 245 -8.54 -6.79 -34.82
C GLN A 245 -7.08 -6.83 -34.37
N ILE A 246 -6.75 -7.62 -33.34
CA ILE A 246 -5.38 -7.78 -32.85
C ILE A 246 -4.50 -8.42 -33.91
N ALA A 247 -5.00 -9.45 -34.60
CA ALA A 247 -4.27 -10.11 -35.68
C ALA A 247 -3.95 -9.13 -36.83
N GLN A 248 -4.91 -8.31 -37.25
CA GLN A 248 -4.68 -7.27 -38.27
C GLN A 248 -3.62 -6.26 -37.82
N THR A 249 -3.69 -5.81 -36.57
CA THR A 249 -2.70 -4.87 -36.03
C THR A 249 -1.30 -5.48 -35.99
N ILE A 250 -1.14 -6.73 -35.54
CA ILE A 250 0.17 -7.41 -35.51
C ILE A 250 0.77 -7.52 -36.92
N VAL A 251 -0.05 -7.86 -37.91
CA VAL A 251 0.38 -7.93 -39.32
C VAL A 251 0.77 -6.54 -39.84
N HIS A 252 -0.02 -5.51 -39.54
CA HIS A 252 0.25 -4.13 -39.96
C HIS A 252 1.55 -3.58 -39.34
N LEU A 253 1.82 -3.93 -38.08
CA LEU A 253 3.05 -3.56 -37.37
C LEU A 253 4.29 -4.31 -37.87
N GLY A 254 4.14 -5.31 -38.73
CA GLY A 254 5.25 -6.11 -39.26
C GLY A 254 5.90 -7.02 -38.20
N VAL A 255 5.20 -7.33 -37.11
CA VAL A 255 5.74 -8.16 -36.03
C VAL A 255 5.63 -9.64 -36.41
N ASN A 256 6.77 -10.35 -36.39
CA ASN A 256 6.81 -11.75 -36.76
C ASN A 256 6.51 -12.67 -35.56
N LEU A 257 5.33 -13.29 -35.58
CA LEU A 257 4.91 -14.34 -34.63
C LEU A 257 4.96 -15.75 -35.21
N SER A 258 5.62 -15.98 -36.36
CA SER A 258 5.63 -17.28 -37.06
C SER A 258 6.14 -18.45 -36.21
N ASN A 259 6.95 -18.18 -35.20
CA ASN A 259 7.54 -19.18 -34.30
C ASN A 259 6.78 -19.36 -32.98
N VAL A 260 5.61 -18.73 -32.85
CA VAL A 260 4.77 -18.75 -31.64
C VAL A 260 3.38 -19.29 -32.01
N ILE A 261 2.90 -20.28 -31.26
CA ILE A 261 1.53 -20.77 -31.47
C ILE A 261 0.56 -19.72 -30.97
N THR A 262 -0.40 -19.35 -31.80
CA THR A 262 -1.48 -18.45 -31.44
C THR A 262 -2.82 -19.18 -31.44
N LYS A 263 -3.71 -18.80 -30.52
CA LYS A 263 -5.09 -19.29 -30.43
C LYS A 263 -6.06 -18.15 -30.15
N ALA A 264 -7.29 -18.32 -30.61
CA ALA A 264 -8.35 -17.34 -30.38
C ALA A 264 -8.74 -17.28 -28.90
N THR A 265 -8.79 -18.43 -28.21
CA THR A 265 -9.24 -18.51 -26.82
C THR A 265 -8.22 -19.22 -25.93
N LEU A 266 -8.27 -18.94 -24.61
CA LEU A 266 -7.48 -19.65 -23.60
C LEU A 266 -7.78 -21.15 -23.58
N ALA A 267 -9.04 -21.54 -23.80
CA ALA A 267 -9.45 -22.93 -23.86
C ALA A 267 -8.76 -23.68 -25.01
N ASP A 268 -8.71 -23.10 -26.21
CA ASP A 268 -8.03 -23.70 -27.36
C ASP A 268 -6.52 -23.83 -27.14
N ALA A 269 -5.91 -22.83 -26.49
CA ALA A 269 -4.50 -22.86 -26.11
C ALA A 269 -4.23 -23.98 -25.10
N PHE A 270 -5.11 -24.14 -24.12
CA PHE A 270 -4.99 -25.19 -23.11
C PHE A 270 -5.12 -26.60 -23.71
N VAL A 271 -6.03 -26.82 -24.66
CA VAL A 271 -6.13 -28.09 -25.39
C VAL A 271 -4.82 -28.43 -26.11
N VAL A 272 -4.20 -27.45 -26.78
CA VAL A 272 -2.89 -27.65 -27.43
C VAL A 272 -1.78 -27.93 -26.41
N ALA A 273 -1.79 -27.25 -25.26
CA ALA A 273 -0.82 -27.48 -24.20
C ALA A 273 -0.91 -28.90 -23.63
N LEU A 274 -2.14 -29.40 -23.41
CA LEU A 274 -2.36 -30.79 -22.98
C LEU A 274 -1.81 -31.79 -24.00
N GLN A 275 -2.13 -31.62 -25.29
CA GLN A 275 -1.65 -32.50 -26.35
C GLN A 275 -0.11 -32.55 -26.41
N ARG A 276 0.55 -31.40 -26.29
CA ARG A 276 2.03 -31.31 -26.29
C ARG A 276 2.70 -31.91 -25.07
N THR A 277 2.00 -31.97 -23.94
CA THR A 277 2.47 -32.61 -22.71
C THR A 277 2.05 -34.08 -22.61
N GLY A 278 1.44 -34.65 -23.66
CA GLY A 278 0.96 -36.04 -23.67
C GLY A 278 -0.26 -36.27 -22.77
N LYS A 279 -0.98 -35.21 -22.41
CA LYS A 279 -2.15 -35.24 -21.53
C LYS A 279 -3.44 -35.09 -22.35
N SER A 280 -4.55 -35.66 -21.87
CA SER A 280 -5.86 -35.58 -22.53
C SER A 280 -6.98 -35.47 -21.50
N VAL A 281 -8.05 -34.75 -21.82
CA VAL A 281 -9.28 -34.72 -21.01
C VAL A 281 -10.18 -35.87 -21.43
N GLY A 282 -10.48 -36.79 -20.51
CA GLY A 282 -11.48 -37.84 -20.70
C GLY A 282 -12.86 -37.38 -20.23
N GLY A 283 -13.91 -37.81 -20.93
CA GLY A 283 -15.28 -37.65 -20.42
C GLY A 283 -15.48 -38.50 -19.17
N ILE A 284 -16.13 -37.95 -18.15
CA ILE A 284 -16.53 -38.73 -16.97
C ILE A 284 -17.62 -39.69 -17.44
N ALA A 285 -17.32 -40.99 -17.44
CA ALA A 285 -18.35 -42.01 -17.59
C ALA A 285 -19.34 -41.84 -16.42
N THR A 286 -20.57 -41.44 -16.72
CA THR A 286 -21.68 -41.44 -15.77
C THR A 286 -21.77 -42.84 -15.18
N ARG A 287 -21.51 -42.97 -13.86
CA ARG A 287 -21.83 -44.18 -13.11
C ARG A 287 -23.34 -44.34 -13.10
N VAL A 288 -23.87 -45.02 -14.12
CA VAL A 288 -25.23 -45.54 -14.12
C VAL A 288 -25.17 -46.95 -13.54
N ASP A 289 -25.80 -47.08 -12.38
CA ASP A 289 -26.40 -48.27 -11.76
C ASP A 289 -25.49 -49.40 -11.26
N ALA A 290 -25.04 -49.24 -10.01
CA ALA A 290 -24.71 -50.36 -9.12
C ALA A 290 -25.59 -50.31 -7.86
N GLN A 291 -26.92 -50.38 -8.04
CA GLN A 291 -27.88 -50.52 -6.95
C GLN A 291 -28.96 -51.59 -7.20
N GLY A 292 -28.75 -52.47 -8.18
CA GLY A 292 -29.70 -53.54 -8.54
C GLY A 292 -29.41 -54.95 -8.00
N ALA A 293 -28.36 -55.17 -7.20
CA ALA A 293 -27.90 -56.53 -6.91
C ALA A 293 -27.54 -56.83 -5.44
N ILE A 294 -28.19 -56.17 -4.47
CA ILE A 294 -27.99 -56.50 -3.03
C ILE A 294 -29.30 -56.44 -2.21
N GLY A 295 -30.42 -56.86 -2.80
CA GLY A 295 -31.74 -56.83 -2.15
C GLY A 295 -32.44 -58.19 -2.02
N ALA A 296 -31.75 -59.31 -2.28
CA ALA A 296 -32.36 -60.65 -2.27
C ALA A 296 -31.69 -61.57 -1.24
N ALA A 297 -31.64 -61.16 0.02
CA ALA A 297 -31.51 -62.06 1.17
C ALA A 297 -31.65 -61.27 2.48
N GLY A 298 -32.81 -61.36 3.13
CA GLY A 298 -32.94 -60.98 4.54
C GLY A 298 -34.16 -60.13 4.85
N ALA A 299 -35.20 -60.83 5.30
CA ALA A 299 -36.22 -60.42 6.28
C ALA A 299 -37.65 -60.56 5.77
N ALA A 300 -38.12 -61.81 5.83
CA ALA A 300 -39.51 -62.05 6.22
C ALA A 300 -39.75 -61.48 7.63
N GLN A 301 -41.01 -61.10 7.90
CA GLN A 301 -41.59 -60.64 9.17
C GLN A 301 -41.46 -59.13 9.44
N ASN A 302 -42.48 -58.35 9.05
CA ASN A 302 -43.45 -57.88 10.04
C ASN A 302 -44.73 -57.32 9.41
N LEU A 303 -45.81 -57.45 10.18
CA LEU A 303 -47.19 -57.27 9.79
C LEU A 303 -47.58 -55.81 9.56
N ASN A 304 -48.42 -55.61 8.55
CA ASN A 304 -49.20 -54.40 8.27
C ASN A 304 -50.31 -54.21 9.31
N PRO A 305 -50.45 -53.04 9.98
CA PRO A 305 -51.60 -52.76 10.82
C PRO A 305 -52.53 -51.64 10.31
N TYR A 306 -52.45 -51.16 9.08
CA TYR A 306 -53.40 -50.14 8.57
C TYR A 306 -53.77 -50.33 7.09
N ALA A 307 -54.51 -51.41 6.81
CA ALA A 307 -55.41 -51.48 5.66
C ALA A 307 -56.85 -51.55 6.21
N GLY A 308 -57.68 -50.55 5.88
CA GLY A 308 -59.11 -50.56 6.16
C GLY A 308 -59.75 -49.17 6.10
N ASP A 309 -60.37 -48.90 4.95
CA ASP A 309 -61.46 -47.96 4.60
C ASP A 309 -61.30 -46.43 4.80
#